data_AF-A0A177NKJ9-F1
#
_entry.id   AF-A0A177NKJ9-F1
#
_cell.length_a   1.000
_cell.length_b   1.000
_cell.length_c   1.000
_cell.angle_alpha   90.00
_cell.angle_beta   90.00
_cell.angle_gamma   90.00
#
_symmetry.space_group_name_H-M   'P 1'
#
loop_
_entity.id
_entity.type
_entity.pdbx_description
1 polymer ?
#
loop_
_entity_poly.entity_id
_entity_poly.type
_entity_poly.pdbx_seq_one_letter_code
_entity_poly.pdbx_strand_id
1 'polypeptide(L)'
;MNKHLQQVRAFHDSFGIAQPEEGDSGHVSDMDIVLRQALLLDCASETFKAIAAGDLEKILAGLVDLAFNALAAIATRGDDVVAVAANWRQDGSVLSVVRVLSDKVNQCASGETVHYSGLYAICAHLAQRFVNADFDQAFQILQRHLLSGQGDAVRIDLSPALFE
;
A
#
# COMPACT_ATOMS: atom_id res chain seq x y z
N MET A 1 2.14 -5.98 -16.52
CA MET A 1 2.36 -4.74 -15.76
C MET A 1 1.15 -4.42 -14.92
N ASN A 2 1.33 -4.28 -13.61
CA ASN A 2 0.27 -3.87 -12.70
C ASN A 2 -0.08 -2.37 -12.91
N LYS A 3 -1.36 -2.03 -13.03
CA LYS A 3 -1.83 -0.64 -13.27
C LYS A 3 -1.48 0.33 -12.14
N HIS A 4 -1.55 -0.14 -10.88
CA HIS A 4 -1.22 0.67 -9.71
C HIS A 4 0.29 0.91 -9.64
N LEU A 5 1.11 -0.08 -10.01
CA LEU A 5 2.55 0.12 -10.11
C LEU A 5 2.91 1.20 -11.15
N GLN A 6 2.26 1.19 -12.32
CA GLN A 6 2.44 2.24 -13.34
C GLN A 6 2.08 3.63 -12.80
N GLN A 7 0.99 3.72 -12.03
CA GLN A 7 0.58 4.96 -11.38
C GLN A 7 1.61 5.46 -10.36
N VAL A 8 2.24 4.57 -9.60
CA VAL A 8 3.31 4.92 -8.66
C VAL A 8 4.59 5.34 -9.40
N ARG A 9 4.97 4.66 -10.48
CA ARG A 9 6.13 5.05 -11.31
C ARG A 9 5.94 6.46 -11.88
N ALA A 10 4.76 6.76 -12.44
CA ALA A 10 4.44 8.10 -12.93
C ALA A 10 4.46 9.16 -11.83
N PHE A 11 4.05 8.80 -10.61
CA PHE A 11 4.20 9.68 -9.44
C PHE A 11 5.68 9.93 -9.13
N HIS A 12 6.53 8.90 -9.07
CA HIS A 12 7.97 9.07 -8.86
C HIS A 12 8.61 9.98 -9.92
N ASP A 13 8.25 9.81 -11.20
CA ASP A 13 8.74 10.66 -12.29
C ASP A 13 8.35 12.13 -12.10
N SER A 14 7.11 12.38 -11.64
CA SER A 14 6.59 13.74 -11.41
C SER A 14 7.30 14.46 -10.26
N PHE A 15 7.82 13.71 -9.29
CA PHE A 15 8.51 14.24 -8.10
C PHE A 15 10.03 14.04 -8.13
N GLY A 16 10.59 13.53 -9.23
CA GLY A 16 12.03 13.31 -9.39
C GLY A 16 12.60 12.24 -8.45
N ILE A 17 11.78 11.28 -8.01
CA ILE A 17 12.22 10.17 -7.17
C ILE A 17 12.96 9.17 -8.06
N ALA A 18 14.22 8.88 -7.72
CA ALA A 18 15.06 7.97 -8.49
C ALA A 18 14.46 6.55 -8.51
N GLN A 19 14.30 6.01 -9.72
CA GLN A 19 13.91 4.63 -9.96
C GLN A 19 14.66 4.08 -11.19
N PRO A 20 15.01 2.78 -11.23
CA PRO A 20 15.66 2.19 -12.40
C PRO A 20 14.79 2.29 -13.66
N GLU A 21 15.44 2.29 -14.82
CA GLU A 21 14.74 2.13 -16.09
C GLU A 21 14.09 0.75 -16.18
N GLU A 22 13.06 0.62 -17.01
CA GLU A 22 12.27 -0.59 -17.12
C GLU A 22 13.13 -1.78 -17.60
N GLY A 23 13.32 -2.77 -16.73
CA GLY A 23 14.15 -3.95 -16.99
C GLY A 23 15.54 -3.93 -16.36
N ASP A 24 15.95 -2.84 -15.71
CA ASP A 24 17.19 -2.75 -14.94
C ASP A 24 16.89 -2.98 -13.46
N SER A 25 17.44 -4.05 -12.87
CA SER A 25 17.22 -4.36 -11.45
C SER A 25 18.21 -3.58 -10.59
N GLY A 26 17.71 -2.62 -9.81
CA GLY A 26 18.50 -1.87 -8.84
C GLY A 26 18.73 -2.66 -7.56
N HIS A 27 19.97 -2.66 -7.04
CA HIS A 27 20.22 -3.08 -5.66
C HIS A 27 19.75 -1.97 -4.71
N VAL A 28 18.84 -2.29 -3.81
CA VAL A 28 18.36 -1.37 -2.77
C VAL A 28 19.26 -1.50 -1.56
N SER A 29 19.76 -0.38 -1.05
CA SER A 29 20.65 -0.39 0.11
C SER A 29 19.90 -0.77 1.39
N ASP A 30 20.63 -1.31 2.38
CA ASP A 30 20.05 -1.62 3.70
C ASP A 30 19.39 -0.38 4.34
N MET A 31 19.95 0.81 4.10
CA MET A 31 19.37 2.07 4.61
C MET A 31 18.05 2.41 3.93
N ASP A 32 17.91 2.15 2.63
CA ASP A 32 16.64 2.32 1.93
C ASP A 32 15.61 1.31 2.43
N ILE A 33 16.01 0.06 2.70
CA ILE A 33 15.12 -0.95 3.30
C ILE A 33 14.64 -0.47 4.67
N VAL A 34 15.54 0.04 5.52
CA VAL A 34 15.18 0.59 6.84
C VAL A 34 14.22 1.78 6.71
N LEU A 35 14.46 2.70 5.78
CA LEU A 35 13.58 3.84 5.53
C LEU A 35 12.19 3.37 5.08
N ARG A 36 12.12 2.43 4.13
CA ARG A 36 10.84 1.86 3.66
C ARG A 36 10.10 1.17 4.79
N GLN A 37 10.81 0.41 5.63
CA GLN A 37 10.21 -0.26 6.77
C GLN A 37 9.65 0.74 7.79
N ALA A 38 10.34 1.84 8.07
CA ALA A 38 9.85 2.89 8.95
C ALA A 38 8.53 3.49 8.44
N LEU A 39 8.48 3.84 7.14
CA LEU A 39 7.26 4.36 6.50
C LEU A 39 6.09 3.37 6.59
N LEU A 40 6.35 2.08 6.34
CA LEU A 40 5.31 1.04 6.45
C LEU A 40 4.81 0.87 7.89
N LEU A 41 5.69 0.96 8.89
CA LEU A 41 5.31 0.87 10.30
C LEU A 41 4.47 2.07 10.74
N ASP A 42 4.78 3.27 10.26
CA ASP A 42 3.98 4.47 10.51
C ASP A 42 2.58 4.35 9.88
N CYS A 43 2.48 3.97 8.61
CA CYS A 43 1.20 3.72 7.94
C CYS A 43 0.41 2.59 8.63
N ALA A 44 1.08 1.52 9.05
CA ALA A 44 0.44 0.39 9.74
C ALA A 44 -0.12 0.83 11.10
N SER A 45 0.62 1.65 11.85
CA SER A 45 0.19 2.20 13.13
C SER A 45 -1.12 2.98 13.00
N GLU A 46 -1.22 3.88 12.02
CA GLU A 46 -2.46 4.63 11.75
C GLU A 46 -3.59 3.72 11.29
N THR A 47 -3.29 2.73 10.45
CA THR A 47 -4.28 1.72 10.02
C THR A 47 -4.83 0.94 11.21
N PHE A 48 -3.99 0.51 12.16
CA PHE A 48 -4.45 -0.20 13.35
C PHE A 48 -5.27 0.68 14.28
N LYS A 49 -4.95 1.97 14.41
CA LYS A 49 -5.79 2.93 15.14
C LYS A 49 -7.16 3.08 14.50
N ALA A 50 -7.23 3.16 13.16
CA ALA A 50 -8.48 3.22 12.43
C ALA A 50 -9.32 1.93 12.60
N ILE A 51 -8.66 0.77 12.56
CA ILE A 51 -9.29 -0.53 12.82
C ILE A 51 -9.87 -0.59 14.24
N ALA A 52 -9.11 -0.15 15.24
CA ALA A 52 -9.58 -0.11 16.63
C ALA A 52 -10.78 0.85 16.82
N ALA A 53 -10.82 1.94 16.06
CA ALA A 53 -11.92 2.91 16.06
C ALA A 53 -13.14 2.47 15.24
N GLY A 54 -13.02 1.44 14.39
CA GLY A 54 -14.09 1.00 13.49
C GLY A 54 -14.40 1.99 12.36
N ASP A 55 -13.46 2.88 12.01
CA ASP A 55 -13.63 3.93 11.00
C ASP A 55 -13.31 3.38 9.61
N LEU A 56 -14.31 2.85 8.90
CA LEU A 56 -14.14 2.15 7.62
C LEU A 56 -13.42 3.00 6.56
N GLU A 57 -13.69 4.30 6.51
CA GLU A 57 -13.02 5.21 5.56
C GLU A 57 -11.52 5.33 5.87
N LYS A 58 -11.16 5.50 7.16
CA LYS A 58 -9.74 5.56 7.55
C LYS A 58 -9.04 4.22 7.45
N ILE A 59 -9.75 3.11 7.64
CA ILE A 59 -9.21 1.77 7.40
C ILE A 59 -8.88 1.66 5.90
N LEU A 60 -9.79 2.06 5.02
CA LEU A 60 -9.54 2.07 3.58
C LEU A 60 -8.33 2.95 3.22
N ALA A 61 -8.25 4.16 3.77
CA ALA A 61 -7.11 5.05 3.56
C ALA A 61 -5.78 4.37 3.94
N GLY A 62 -5.71 3.79 5.15
CA GLY A 62 -4.53 3.06 5.62
C GLY A 62 -4.14 1.87 4.74
N LEU A 63 -5.12 1.10 4.25
CA LEU A 63 -4.87 -0.02 3.33
C LEU A 63 -4.32 0.46 1.98
N VAL A 64 -4.86 1.55 1.43
CA VAL A 64 -4.39 2.12 0.17
C VAL A 64 -3.00 2.73 0.34
N ASP A 65 -2.72 3.41 1.46
CA ASP A 65 -1.40 3.97 1.76
C ASP A 65 -0.33 2.89 1.92
N LEU A 66 -0.64 1.80 2.64
CA LEU A 66 0.25 0.64 2.76
C LEU A 66 0.53 0.03 1.38
N ALA A 67 -0.49 -0.12 0.55
CA ALA A 67 -0.36 -0.65 -0.80
C ALA A 67 0.49 0.28 -1.68
N PHE A 68 0.27 1.60 -1.61
CA PHE A 68 1.05 2.58 -2.35
C PHE A 68 2.53 2.53 -1.95
N ASN A 69 2.83 2.50 -0.65
CA ASN A 69 4.21 2.41 -0.15
C ASN A 69 4.89 1.09 -0.53
N ALA A 70 4.15 -0.03 -0.52
CA ALA A 70 4.67 -1.31 -0.99
C ALA A 70 5.02 -1.26 -2.49
N LEU A 71 4.14 -0.68 -3.32
CA LEU A 71 4.40 -0.50 -4.75
C LEU A 71 5.54 0.50 -5.00
N ALA A 72 5.68 1.55 -4.19
CA ALA A 72 6.79 2.50 -4.28
C ALA A 72 8.13 1.81 -4.02
N ALA A 73 8.20 0.87 -3.07
CA ALA A 73 9.39 0.06 -2.85
C ALA A 73 9.72 -0.81 -4.07
N ILE A 74 8.72 -1.47 -4.67
CA ILE A 74 8.89 -2.27 -5.90
C ILE A 74 9.36 -1.39 -7.06
N ALA A 75 8.78 -0.21 -7.24
CA ALA A 75 9.16 0.74 -8.27
C ALA A 75 10.63 1.17 -8.13
N THR A 76 11.09 1.50 -6.91
CA THR A 76 12.51 1.84 -6.68
C THR A 76 13.49 0.70 -6.89
N ARG A 77 13.01 -0.56 -6.90
CA ARG A 77 13.83 -1.73 -7.26
C ARG A 77 13.93 -1.95 -8.77
N GLY A 78 13.06 -1.33 -9.57
CA GLY A 78 12.91 -1.63 -11.00
C GLY A 78 12.12 -2.92 -11.27
N ASP A 79 11.57 -3.56 -10.24
CA ASP A 79 10.86 -4.83 -10.35
C ASP A 79 9.38 -4.65 -10.79
N ASP A 80 8.69 -5.75 -11.07
CA ASP A 80 7.21 -5.80 -11.28
C ASP A 80 6.54 -6.55 -10.10
N VAL A 81 5.23 -6.36 -9.96
CA VAL A 81 4.43 -7.04 -8.94
C VAL A 81 4.41 -8.53 -9.21
N VAL A 82 4.88 -9.31 -8.25
CA VAL A 82 4.83 -10.77 -8.31
C VAL A 82 3.43 -11.23 -7.90
N ALA A 83 2.86 -12.18 -8.66
CA ALA A 83 1.58 -12.78 -8.29
C ALA A 83 1.73 -13.60 -7.00
N VAL A 84 1.18 -13.09 -5.90
CA VAL A 84 1.14 -13.75 -4.59
C VAL A 84 -0.30 -13.94 -4.17
N ALA A 85 -0.65 -15.13 -3.67
CA ALA A 85 -1.98 -15.37 -3.13
C ALA A 85 -2.18 -14.57 -1.83
N ALA A 86 -3.21 -13.72 -1.79
CA ALA A 86 -3.67 -13.09 -0.56
C ALA A 86 -4.39 -14.13 0.30
N ASN A 87 -3.62 -14.82 1.14
CA ASN A 87 -4.14 -15.86 2.02
C ASN A 87 -4.75 -15.25 3.29
N TRP A 88 -5.93 -14.64 3.16
CA TRP A 88 -6.79 -14.30 4.30
C TRP A 88 -8.22 -14.73 4.02
N ARG A 89 -8.83 -15.38 5.01
CA ARG A 89 -10.24 -15.77 4.98
C ARG A 89 -10.97 -14.94 6.03
N GLN A 90 -12.12 -14.41 5.64
CA GLN A 90 -13.00 -13.70 6.55
C GLN A 90 -13.52 -14.66 7.61
N ASP A 91 -13.05 -14.47 8.84
CA ASP A 91 -13.46 -15.23 10.03
C ASP A 91 -14.30 -14.38 10.99
N GLY A 92 -14.67 -13.16 10.57
CA GLY A 92 -15.42 -12.20 11.37
C GLY A 92 -14.59 -11.51 12.47
N SER A 93 -13.29 -11.81 12.56
CA SER A 93 -12.43 -11.30 13.62
C SER A 93 -11.57 -10.14 13.14
N VAL A 94 -11.76 -8.96 13.72
CA VAL A 94 -10.86 -7.80 13.49
C VAL A 94 -9.41 -8.14 13.86
N LEU A 95 -9.21 -9.01 14.85
CA LEU A 95 -7.87 -9.46 15.25
C LEU A 95 -7.17 -10.26 14.15
N SER A 96 -7.90 -10.98 13.29
CA SER A 96 -7.29 -11.70 12.17
C SER A 96 -6.76 -10.75 11.10
N VAL A 97 -7.43 -9.61 10.89
CA VAL A 97 -6.98 -8.52 10.02
C VAL A 97 -5.68 -7.89 10.55
N VAL A 98 -5.64 -7.56 11.85
CA VAL A 98 -4.44 -6.99 12.47
C VAL A 98 -3.25 -7.94 12.37
N ARG A 99 -3.48 -9.24 12.61
CA ARG A 99 -2.42 -10.26 12.50
C ARG A 99 -1.87 -10.35 11.09
N VAL A 100 -2.72 -10.51 10.07
CA VAL A 100 -2.26 -10.68 8.69
C VAL A 100 -1.54 -9.44 8.17
N LEU A 101 -2.02 -8.23 8.52
CA LEU A 101 -1.34 -6.98 8.15
C LEU A 101 0.00 -6.85 8.87
N SER A 102 0.06 -7.10 10.17
CA SER A 102 1.31 -7.05 10.94
C SER A 102 2.36 -8.00 10.38
N ASP A 103 1.97 -9.23 10.07
CA ASP A 103 2.86 -10.24 9.49
C ASP A 103 3.40 -9.78 8.13
N LYS A 104 2.55 -9.21 7.27
CA LYS A 104 2.94 -8.75 5.94
C LYS A 104 3.83 -7.50 5.97
N VAL A 105 3.55 -6.56 6.87
CA VAL A 105 4.41 -5.39 7.10
C VAL A 105 5.77 -5.82 7.63
N ASN A 106 5.83 -6.77 8.56
CA ASN A 106 7.11 -7.27 9.10
C ASN A 106 7.93 -8.02 8.03
N GLN A 107 7.29 -8.78 7.15
CA GLN A 107 7.97 -9.46 6.03
C GLN A 107 8.68 -8.49 5.08
N CYS A 108 8.18 -7.26 4.95
CA CYS A 108 8.79 -6.23 4.09
C CYS A 108 10.18 -5.79 4.57
N ALA A 109 10.54 -6.04 5.83
CA ALA A 109 11.88 -5.78 6.36
C ALA A 109 12.99 -6.58 5.66
N SER A 110 12.64 -7.62 4.88
CA SER A 110 13.61 -8.32 4.04
C SER A 110 14.06 -7.52 2.81
N GLY A 111 13.32 -6.48 2.42
CA GLY A 111 13.57 -5.70 1.22
C GLY A 111 13.23 -6.41 -0.11
N GLU A 112 12.64 -7.61 -0.07
CA GLU A 112 12.34 -8.39 -1.28
C GLU A 112 10.98 -8.04 -1.89
N THR A 113 10.94 -7.95 -3.23
CA THR A 113 9.74 -7.64 -4.01
C THR A 113 8.57 -8.58 -3.74
N VAL A 114 8.82 -9.85 -3.43
CA VAL A 114 7.75 -10.81 -3.11
C VAL A 114 6.98 -10.42 -1.84
N HIS A 115 7.66 -9.86 -0.84
CA HIS A 115 7.03 -9.44 0.41
C HIS A 115 6.22 -8.17 0.23
N TYR A 116 6.76 -7.18 -0.49
CA TYR A 116 6.00 -5.98 -0.88
C TYR A 116 4.78 -6.33 -1.75
N SER A 117 4.94 -7.24 -2.70
CA SER A 117 3.83 -7.73 -3.54
C SER A 117 2.75 -8.42 -2.69
N GLY A 118 3.18 -9.18 -1.67
CA GLY A 118 2.28 -9.79 -0.69
C GLY A 118 1.53 -8.75 0.16
N LEU A 119 2.18 -7.67 0.59
CA LEU A 119 1.54 -6.58 1.32
C LEU A 119 0.52 -5.83 0.45
N TYR A 120 0.88 -5.51 -0.80
CA TYR A 120 -0.04 -4.94 -1.77
C TYR A 120 -1.28 -5.83 -1.98
N ALA A 121 -1.06 -7.14 -2.20
CA ALA A 121 -2.15 -8.09 -2.45
C ALA A 121 -3.09 -8.23 -1.24
N ILE A 122 -2.57 -8.27 -0.02
CA ILE A 122 -3.43 -8.36 1.17
C ILE A 122 -4.24 -7.07 1.39
N CYS A 123 -3.65 -5.90 1.12
CA CYS A 123 -4.36 -4.62 1.27
C CYS A 123 -5.55 -4.53 0.31
N ALA A 124 -5.33 -4.88 -0.97
CA ALA A 124 -6.41 -4.94 -1.96
C ALA A 124 -7.49 -5.95 -1.57
N HIS A 125 -7.11 -7.13 -1.08
CA HIS A 125 -8.05 -8.16 -0.66
C HIS A 125 -8.86 -7.73 0.58
N LEU A 126 -8.25 -7.07 1.55
CA LEU A 126 -8.93 -6.55 2.74
C LEU A 126 -9.85 -5.37 2.41
N ALA A 127 -9.45 -4.48 1.51
CA ALA A 127 -10.33 -3.40 1.05
C ALA A 127 -11.64 -3.97 0.46
N GLN A 128 -11.52 -5.00 -0.38
CA GLN A 128 -12.70 -5.64 -1.00
C GLN A 128 -13.51 -6.50 -0.03
N ARG A 129 -12.86 -7.29 0.85
CA ARG A 129 -13.53 -8.34 1.63
C ARG A 129 -13.83 -7.95 3.08
N PHE A 130 -13.07 -7.03 3.64
CA PHE A 130 -13.26 -6.57 5.01
C PHE A 130 -13.94 -5.20 5.06
N VAL A 131 -13.46 -4.25 4.26
CA VAL A 131 -14.03 -2.89 4.22
C VAL A 131 -15.25 -2.78 3.30
N ASN A 132 -15.38 -3.70 2.33
CA ASN A 132 -16.40 -3.65 1.27
C ASN A 132 -16.24 -2.40 0.39
N ALA A 133 -15.08 -2.24 -0.23
CA ALA A 133 -14.71 -1.07 -1.01
C ALA A 133 -14.14 -1.40 -2.40
N ASP A 134 -14.30 -0.47 -3.34
CA ASP A 134 -13.58 -0.43 -4.61
C ASP A 134 -12.15 0.05 -4.37
N PHE A 135 -11.24 -0.90 -4.22
CA PHE A 135 -9.82 -0.61 -4.02
C PHE A 135 -9.20 0.17 -5.18
N ASP A 136 -9.63 -0.07 -6.42
CA ASP A 136 -9.07 0.60 -7.59
C ASP A 136 -9.46 2.08 -7.61
N GLN A 137 -10.73 2.36 -7.30
CA GLN A 137 -11.23 3.73 -7.19
C GLN A 137 -10.56 4.47 -6.02
N ALA A 138 -10.41 3.81 -4.87
CA ALA A 138 -9.73 4.38 -3.71
C ALA A 138 -8.26 4.74 -4.04
N PHE A 139 -7.55 3.83 -4.73
CA PHE A 139 -6.17 4.07 -5.18
C PHE A 139 -6.07 5.26 -6.14
N GLN A 140 -7.01 5.38 -7.09
CA GLN A 140 -7.06 6.52 -8.02
C GLN A 140 -7.36 7.85 -7.32
N ILE A 141 -8.19 7.85 -6.27
CA ILE A 141 -8.45 9.05 -5.47
C ILE A 141 -7.17 9.47 -4.75
N LEU A 142 -6.49 8.54 -4.06
CA LEU A 142 -5.22 8.79 -3.39
C LEU A 142 -4.17 9.33 -4.37
N GLN A 143 -3.98 8.68 -5.52
CA GLN A 143 -2.98 9.09 -6.50
C GLN A 143 -3.22 10.53 -6.99
N ARG A 144 -4.47 10.87 -7.32
CA ARG A 144 -4.81 12.24 -7.75
C ARG A 144 -4.59 13.27 -6.65
N HIS A 145 -4.90 12.90 -5.41
CA HIS A 145 -4.63 13.74 -4.24
C HIS A 145 -3.13 14.01 -4.10
N LEU A 146 -2.29 12.98 -4.14
CA LEU A 146 -0.84 13.11 -4.04
C LEU A 146 -0.26 13.97 -5.18
N LEU A 147 -0.74 13.79 -6.41
CA LEU A 147 -0.32 14.61 -7.57
C LEU A 147 -0.77 16.08 -7.47
N SER A 148 -1.83 16.39 -6.73
CA SER A 148 -2.31 17.76 -6.56
C SER A 148 -1.36 18.64 -5.70
N GLY A 149 -0.37 18.02 -5.03
CA GLY A 149 0.56 18.71 -4.15
C GLY A 149 -0.09 19.26 -2.86
N GLN A 150 -1.35 18.93 -2.59
CA GLN A 150 -2.08 19.37 -1.40
C GLN A 150 -1.63 18.67 -0.10
N GLY A 151 -0.78 17.63 -0.22
CA GLY A 151 -0.16 16.93 0.91
C GLY A 151 -1.16 16.45 1.97
N ASP A 152 -0.68 16.28 3.21
CA ASP A 152 -1.49 15.90 4.38
C ASP A 152 -2.43 17.02 4.88
N ALA A 153 -2.36 18.22 4.27
CA ALA A 153 -3.11 19.39 4.73
C ALA A 153 -4.61 19.28 4.45
N VAL A 154 -5.02 18.41 3.52
CA VAL A 154 -6.41 18.17 3.14
C VAL A 154 -6.73 16.70 3.36
N ARG A 155 -7.76 16.43 4.18
CA ARG A 155 -8.27 15.08 4.38
C ARG A 155 -8.77 14.51 3.05
N ILE A 156 -8.26 13.34 2.69
CA ILE A 156 -8.72 12.60 1.51
C ILE A 156 -10.10 12.02 1.81
N ASP A 157 -11.07 12.31 0.94
CA ASP A 157 -12.40 11.71 0.98
C ASP A 157 -12.41 10.43 0.15
N LEU A 158 -12.49 9.29 0.84
CA LEU A 158 -12.56 7.96 0.21
C LEU A 158 -13.97 7.36 0.27
N SER A 159 -14.95 8.11 0.79
CA SER A 159 -16.34 7.66 0.80
C SER A 159 -16.89 7.25 -0.57
N PRO A 160 -16.49 7.84 -1.72
CA PRO A 160 -16.99 7.41 -3.03
C PRO A 160 -16.53 6.00 -3.44
N ALA A 161 -15.53 5.43 -2.76
CA ALA A 161 -15.01 4.09 -3.02
C ALA A 161 -15.61 3.03 -2.09
N LEU A 162 -16.44 3.40 -1.10
CA LEU A 162 -17.15 2.44 -0.26
C LEU A 162 -18.39 1.93 -0.99
N PHE A 163 -18.63 0.62 -0.96
CA PHE A 163 -19.89 0.06 -1.46
C PHE A 163 -20.97 0.15 -0.37
N GLU A 164 -22.16 0.63 -0.76
CA GLU A 164 -23.37 0.65 0.08
C GLU A 164 -23.84 -0.76 0.49
#